data_AF-A0A838MPB3-F1
#
_entry.id   AF-A0A838MPB3-F1
#
_cell.length_a   1.000
_cell.length_b   1.000
_cell.length_c   1.000
_cell.angle_alpha   90.00
_cell.angle_beta   90.00
_cell.angle_gamma   90.00
#
_symmetry.space_group_name_H-M   'P 1'
#
loop_
_entity.id
_entity.type
_entity.pdbx_description
1 polymer ?
#
loop_
_entity_poly.entity_id
_entity_poly.type
_entity_poly.pdbx_seq_one_letter_code
_entity_poly.pdbx_strand_id
1 'polypeptide(L)'
;MTLVLTAITPRYVVQAADRLLTKGTSVHDTVANKTIIYRTREGVMVLSYSGIAYLGRQPMDEWIAEQLWGDAIGRGPDGNGPAAIMMGQRPNDLTIDQTIAVLKRRIDSIPQRTINLGGLYLAIAGWRVSRETPRPFLIEIEREPKATAATVTGTPRRERFGREFAIGRIGAYVAPRVLNAAFDRYRASRTLAMEDVERTFVDLIRSVAYRNRTVGPNVLCTMFPIDGPALCRFHPAVPHAARLVSARGEMIVPVAHTPWIMSSNSLQAPQMTSGQSISDLDGCPLVFDAPMADNGLLAVAASLPRPGP
;
A
#
# COMPACT_ATOMS: atom_id res chain seq x y z
N MET A 1 13.64 -3.67 6.52
CA MET A 1 12.46 -3.56 7.39
C MET A 1 11.71 -2.35 6.92
N THR A 2 10.47 -2.51 6.51
CA THR A 2 9.66 -1.43 5.92
C THR A 2 9.12 -0.48 6.98
N LEU A 3 8.93 0.79 6.63
CA LEU A 3 8.14 1.74 7.39
C LEU A 3 6.83 2.02 6.65
N VAL A 4 5.72 1.81 7.35
CA VAL A 4 4.39 2.28 6.92
C VAL A 4 3.87 3.26 7.96
N LEU A 5 3.38 4.41 7.49
CA LEU A 5 2.68 5.41 8.31
C LEU A 5 1.25 5.53 7.82
N THR A 6 0.29 5.55 8.74
CA THR A 6 -1.13 5.70 8.43
C THR A 6 -1.74 6.81 9.27
N ALA A 7 -2.54 7.67 8.66
CA ALA A 7 -3.28 8.73 9.29
C ALA A 7 -4.76 8.57 8.96
N ILE A 8 -5.62 8.72 9.96
CA ILE A 8 -7.08 8.71 9.78
C ILE A 8 -7.69 9.97 10.42
N THR A 9 -8.58 10.63 9.70
CA THR A 9 -9.42 11.74 10.18
C THR A 9 -10.87 11.47 9.80
N PRO A 10 -11.86 12.21 10.33
CA PRO A 10 -13.22 12.21 9.80
C PRO A 10 -13.35 12.60 8.32
N ARG A 11 -12.31 13.13 7.68
CA ARG A 11 -12.37 13.69 6.32
C ARG A 11 -11.51 12.96 5.30
N TYR A 12 -10.49 12.22 5.73
CA TYR A 12 -9.61 11.48 4.83
C TYR A 12 -8.81 10.41 5.57
N VAL A 13 -8.33 9.44 4.81
CA VAL A 13 -7.33 8.45 5.21
C VAL A 13 -6.10 8.63 4.33
N VAL A 14 -4.91 8.63 4.92
CA VAL A 14 -3.62 8.70 4.21
C VAL A 14 -2.76 7.54 4.69
N GLN A 15 -2.23 6.74 3.78
CA GLN A 15 -1.25 5.69 4.09
C GLN A 15 -0.05 5.82 3.17
N ALA A 16 1.15 5.79 3.75
CA ALA A 16 2.41 5.88 3.03
C ALA A 16 3.31 4.70 3.40
N ALA A 17 3.93 4.08 2.40
CA ALA A 17 4.84 2.95 2.59
C ALA A 17 6.10 3.11 1.74
N ASP A 18 7.26 2.73 2.28
CA ASP A 18 8.48 2.65 1.49
C ASP A 18 8.53 1.41 0.59
N ARG A 19 9.32 1.47 -0.49
CA ARG A 19 9.40 0.41 -1.51
C ARG A 19 10.66 -0.46 -1.49
N LEU A 20 11.56 -0.31 -0.51
CA LEU A 20 12.79 -1.12 -0.47
C LEU A 20 12.58 -2.48 0.20
N LEU A 21 13.07 -3.55 -0.41
CA LEU A 21 13.35 -4.82 0.24
C LEU A 21 14.85 -5.01 0.41
N THR A 22 15.24 -5.54 1.57
CA THR A 22 16.63 -5.87 1.87
C THR A 22 16.74 -7.33 2.32
N LYS A 23 17.90 -7.93 2.03
CA LYS A 23 18.33 -9.23 2.57
C LYS A 23 19.47 -8.94 3.56
N GLY A 24 19.13 -8.90 4.84
CA GLY A 24 19.99 -8.28 5.84
C GLY A 24 20.17 -6.79 5.54
N THR A 25 21.42 -6.37 5.32
CA THR A 25 21.78 -4.98 4.96
C THR A 25 21.90 -4.74 3.46
N SER A 26 21.85 -5.77 2.64
CA SER A 26 21.99 -5.67 1.19
C SER A 26 20.65 -5.38 0.53
N VAL A 27 20.65 -4.47 -0.45
CA VAL A 27 19.47 -4.18 -1.28
C VAL A 27 19.10 -5.42 -2.07
N HIS A 28 17.81 -5.82 -2.00
CA HIS A 28 17.27 -6.96 -2.74
C HIS A 28 16.38 -6.49 -3.89
N ASP A 29 15.41 -5.62 -3.59
CA ASP A 29 14.48 -5.06 -4.57
C ASP A 29 14.16 -3.61 -4.21
N THR A 30 14.44 -2.67 -5.10
CA THR A 30 14.23 -1.23 -4.89
C THR A 30 12.85 -0.75 -5.31
N VAL A 31 12.08 -1.59 -6.02
CA VAL A 31 10.76 -1.27 -6.58
C VAL A 31 9.66 -2.14 -6.01
N ALA A 32 9.94 -2.91 -4.96
CA ALA A 32 8.97 -3.81 -4.34
C ALA A 32 7.69 -3.07 -3.93
N ASN A 33 6.56 -3.66 -4.29
CA ASN A 33 5.27 -3.17 -3.86
C ASN A 33 4.98 -3.65 -2.44
N LYS A 34 4.43 -2.75 -1.61
CA LYS A 34 4.01 -3.07 -0.24
C LYS A 34 2.58 -2.69 0.06
N THR A 35 1.82 -2.33 -0.96
CA THR A 35 0.51 -1.69 -0.82
C THR A 35 -0.50 -2.39 -1.72
N ILE A 36 -1.70 -2.60 -1.19
CA ILE A 36 -2.84 -3.19 -1.90
C ILE A 36 -4.04 -2.30 -1.63
N ILE A 37 -4.73 -1.87 -2.68
CA ILE A 37 -6.02 -1.19 -2.59
C ILE A 37 -7.10 -2.21 -2.92
N TYR A 38 -8.05 -2.38 -2.00
CA TYR A 38 -9.04 -3.43 -2.06
C TYR A 38 -10.44 -2.89 -1.77
N ARG A 39 -11.34 -3.12 -2.72
CA ARG A 39 -12.77 -2.85 -2.59
C ARG A 39 -13.46 -4.02 -1.91
N THR A 40 -14.13 -3.74 -0.80
CA THR A 40 -15.02 -4.68 -0.08
C THR A 40 -16.47 -4.41 -0.47
N ARG A 41 -17.37 -5.31 -0.07
CA ARG A 41 -18.82 -5.12 -0.19
C ARG A 41 -19.35 -3.86 0.52
N GLU A 42 -18.67 -3.39 1.56
CA GLU A 42 -19.13 -2.30 2.44
C GLU A 42 -18.12 -1.16 2.55
N GLY A 43 -17.24 -0.97 1.57
CA GLY A 43 -16.20 0.05 1.68
C GLY A 43 -14.94 -0.21 0.89
N VAL A 44 -13.98 0.70 1.01
CA VAL A 44 -12.67 0.64 0.35
C VAL A 44 -11.57 0.70 1.40
N MET A 45 -10.48 -0.03 1.17
CA MET A 45 -9.32 0.00 2.05
C MET A 45 -8.00 -0.08 1.32
N VAL A 46 -6.97 0.45 1.97
CA VAL A 46 -5.57 0.23 1.65
C VAL A 46 -4.97 -0.65 2.73
N LEU A 47 -4.21 -1.65 2.30
CA LEU A 47 -3.43 -2.54 3.13
C LEU A 47 -1.96 -2.31 2.78
N SER A 48 -1.12 -2.12 3.80
CA SER A 48 0.33 -2.18 3.61
C SER A 48 0.97 -3.12 4.61
N TYR A 49 2.10 -3.73 4.24
CA TYR A 49 2.76 -4.73 5.07
C TYR A 49 4.23 -4.43 5.37
N SER A 50 4.72 -5.03 6.46
CA SER A 50 6.13 -5.09 6.85
C SER A 50 6.46 -6.45 7.45
N GLY A 51 7.74 -6.78 7.53
CA GLY A 51 8.23 -8.08 8.03
C GLY A 51 8.77 -8.96 6.90
N ILE A 52 8.41 -10.24 6.90
CA ILE A 52 8.87 -11.20 5.89
C ILE A 52 8.43 -10.78 4.47
N ALA A 53 9.37 -10.84 3.53
CA ALA A 53 9.14 -10.38 2.16
C ALA A 53 8.65 -11.49 1.21
N TYR A 54 8.89 -12.75 1.55
CA TYR A 54 8.57 -13.92 0.74
C TYR A 54 8.03 -15.07 1.60
N LEU A 55 7.08 -15.82 1.05
CA LEU A 55 6.70 -17.14 1.51
C LEU A 55 7.21 -18.18 0.52
N GLY A 56 8.36 -18.79 0.85
CA GLY A 56 9.09 -19.63 -0.10
C GLY A 56 9.58 -18.78 -1.28
N ARG A 57 9.02 -19.01 -2.47
CA ARG A 57 9.33 -18.23 -3.69
C ARG A 57 8.31 -17.13 -4.00
N GLN A 58 7.18 -17.10 -3.30
CA GLN A 58 6.11 -16.16 -3.57
C GLN A 58 6.36 -14.84 -2.84
N PRO A 59 6.35 -13.69 -3.53
CA PRO A 59 6.35 -12.39 -2.89
C PRO A 59 5.17 -12.24 -1.92
N MET A 60 5.40 -11.62 -0.76
CA MET A 60 4.36 -11.48 0.27
C MET A 60 3.16 -10.68 -0.22
N ASP A 61 3.37 -9.63 -1.02
CA ASP A 61 2.27 -8.83 -1.57
C ASP A 61 1.39 -9.64 -2.52
N GLU A 62 1.98 -10.50 -3.34
CA GLU A 62 1.25 -11.44 -4.20
C GLU A 62 0.50 -12.49 -3.37
N TRP A 63 1.12 -13.03 -2.32
CA TRP A 63 0.42 -13.97 -1.43
C TRP A 63 -0.79 -13.32 -0.76
N ILE A 64 -0.66 -12.08 -0.26
CA ILE A 64 -1.79 -11.32 0.31
C ILE A 64 -2.84 -11.08 -0.78
N ALA A 65 -2.41 -10.70 -1.99
CA ALA A 65 -3.30 -10.48 -3.13
C ALA A 65 -4.14 -11.72 -3.46
N GLU A 66 -3.55 -12.91 -3.48
CA GLU A 66 -4.27 -14.18 -3.66
C GLU A 66 -5.26 -14.45 -2.52
N GLN A 67 -4.90 -14.15 -1.27
CA GLN A 67 -5.83 -14.35 -0.14
C GLN A 67 -7.06 -13.45 -0.25
N LEU A 68 -6.87 -12.24 -0.77
CA LEU A 68 -7.95 -11.26 -1.00
C LEU A 68 -8.78 -11.61 -2.23
N TRP A 69 -8.12 -12.01 -3.32
CA TRP A 69 -8.78 -12.42 -4.56
C TRP A 69 -9.64 -13.67 -4.37
N GLY A 70 -9.12 -14.65 -3.62
CA GLY A 70 -9.79 -15.91 -3.29
C GLY A 70 -9.26 -17.13 -4.03
N ASP A 71 -8.48 -16.91 -5.09
CA ASP A 71 -7.85 -17.93 -5.91
C ASP A 71 -6.41 -17.52 -6.26
N ALA A 72 -5.65 -18.47 -6.81
CA ALA A 72 -4.33 -18.21 -7.37
C ALA A 72 -4.41 -17.17 -8.50
N ILE A 73 -3.48 -16.22 -8.50
CA ILE A 73 -3.43 -15.18 -9.53
C ILE A 73 -2.77 -15.75 -10.79
N GLY A 74 -3.43 -15.57 -11.93
CA GLY A 74 -2.92 -16.03 -13.22
C GLY A 74 -1.57 -15.40 -13.55
N ARG A 75 -0.70 -16.15 -14.22
CA ARG A 75 0.61 -15.66 -14.67
C ARG A 75 0.50 -14.96 -16.01
N GLY A 76 1.38 -13.99 -16.24
CA GLY A 76 1.54 -13.33 -17.53
C GLY A 76 2.12 -14.25 -18.59
N PRO A 77 2.23 -13.77 -19.84
CA PRO A 77 2.80 -14.55 -20.96
C PRO A 77 4.24 -15.02 -20.74
N ASP A 78 4.99 -14.31 -19.88
CA ASP A 78 6.35 -14.68 -19.50
C ASP A 78 6.43 -15.79 -18.45
N GLY A 79 5.29 -16.20 -17.88
CA GLY A 79 5.18 -17.21 -16.82
C GLY A 79 5.77 -16.80 -15.46
N ASN A 80 6.39 -15.63 -15.36
CA ASN A 80 7.17 -15.22 -14.19
C ASN A 80 6.40 -14.26 -13.30
N GLY A 81 5.72 -13.28 -13.88
CA GLY A 81 4.93 -12.29 -13.17
C GLY A 81 3.44 -12.63 -13.12
N PRO A 82 2.66 -12.02 -12.22
CA PRO A 82 1.20 -12.02 -12.33
C PRO A 82 0.78 -11.34 -13.64
N ALA A 83 -0.37 -11.75 -14.18
CA ALA A 83 -1.01 -11.03 -15.27
C ALA A 83 -1.25 -9.57 -14.87
N ALA A 84 -0.87 -8.63 -15.75
CA ALA A 84 -0.89 -7.20 -15.44
C ALA A 84 -2.29 -6.71 -15.06
N ILE A 85 -3.31 -7.21 -15.77
CA ILE A 85 -4.72 -6.93 -15.54
C ILE A 85 -5.47 -8.25 -15.77
N MET A 86 -6.33 -8.61 -14.82
CA MET A 86 -7.30 -9.69 -14.96
C MET A 86 -8.69 -9.09 -14.82
N MET A 87 -9.57 -9.47 -15.75
CA MET A 87 -10.97 -9.09 -15.74
C MET A 87 -11.81 -10.31 -15.40
N GLY A 88 -12.83 -10.13 -14.56
CA GLY A 88 -13.69 -11.21 -14.12
C GLY A 88 -14.18 -10.99 -12.70
N GLN A 89 -15.30 -11.62 -12.37
CA GLN A 89 -15.84 -11.57 -11.02
C GLN A 89 -14.82 -12.15 -10.04
N ARG A 90 -14.49 -11.35 -9.02
CA ARG A 90 -13.61 -11.78 -7.95
C ARG A 90 -14.29 -12.91 -7.16
N PRO A 91 -13.65 -14.07 -6.98
CA PRO A 91 -14.23 -15.18 -6.22
C PRO A 91 -14.66 -14.78 -4.81
N ASN A 92 -13.86 -13.95 -4.14
CA ASN A 92 -14.14 -13.44 -2.81
C ASN A 92 -14.93 -12.12 -2.83
N ASP A 93 -16.16 -12.12 -2.35
CA ASP A 93 -16.89 -10.88 -2.03
C ASP A 93 -17.03 -10.69 -0.51
N LEU A 94 -15.96 -10.16 0.10
CA LEU A 94 -15.84 -10.05 1.56
C LEU A 94 -16.23 -8.65 2.06
N THR A 95 -16.82 -8.60 3.26
CA THR A 95 -16.86 -7.37 4.07
C THR A 95 -15.49 -7.02 4.65
N ILE A 96 -15.35 -5.85 5.26
CA ILE A 96 -14.11 -5.45 5.94
C ILE A 96 -13.78 -6.46 7.06
N ASP A 97 -14.77 -6.78 7.90
CA ASP A 97 -14.58 -7.68 9.04
C ASP A 97 -14.25 -9.12 8.59
N GLN A 98 -14.89 -9.61 7.52
CA GLN A 98 -14.56 -10.90 6.93
C GLN A 98 -13.14 -10.90 6.35
N THR A 99 -12.73 -9.81 5.69
CA THR A 99 -11.39 -9.68 5.13
C THR A 99 -10.32 -9.74 6.23
N ILE A 100 -10.51 -8.99 7.32
CA ILE A 100 -9.60 -9.03 8.49
C ILE A 100 -9.52 -10.45 9.07
N ALA A 101 -10.66 -11.13 9.23
CA ALA A 101 -10.71 -12.49 9.77
C ALA A 101 -10.00 -13.51 8.85
N VAL A 102 -10.18 -13.40 7.54
CA VAL A 102 -9.49 -14.25 6.55
C VAL A 102 -7.99 -14.01 6.60
N LEU A 103 -7.54 -12.75 6.53
CA LEU A 103 -6.13 -12.42 6.60
C LEU A 103 -5.49 -12.89 7.90
N LYS A 104 -6.13 -12.64 9.06
CA LYS A 104 -5.64 -13.13 10.35
C LYS A 104 -5.46 -14.66 10.33
N ARG A 105 -6.49 -15.40 9.91
CA ARG A 105 -6.44 -16.87 9.85
C ARG A 105 -5.32 -17.36 8.92
N ARG A 106 -5.16 -16.72 7.76
CA ARG A 106 -4.09 -17.05 6.81
C ARG A 106 -2.71 -16.75 7.38
N ILE A 107 -2.54 -15.63 8.08
CA ILE A 107 -1.29 -15.28 8.77
C ILE A 107 -0.99 -16.26 9.91
N ASP A 108 -1.99 -16.67 10.68
CA ASP A 108 -1.86 -17.69 11.73
C ASP A 108 -1.38 -19.03 11.15
N SER A 109 -1.83 -19.37 9.94
CA SER A 109 -1.44 -20.61 9.24
C SER A 109 0.00 -20.61 8.70
N ILE A 110 0.69 -19.46 8.67
CA ILE A 110 2.08 -19.41 8.21
C ILE A 110 2.97 -20.21 9.19
N PRO A 111 3.85 -21.09 8.70
CA PRO A 111 4.74 -21.87 9.58
C PRO A 111 5.61 -20.99 10.47
N GLN A 112 5.72 -21.35 11.75
CA GLN A 112 6.48 -20.58 12.75
C GLN A 112 7.93 -20.31 12.32
N ARG A 113 8.58 -21.29 11.67
CA ARG A 113 9.95 -21.15 11.13
C ARG A 113 10.11 -19.97 10.17
N THR A 114 9.06 -19.63 9.42
CA THR A 114 9.06 -18.53 8.47
C THR A 114 8.89 -17.19 9.18
N ILE A 115 7.97 -17.11 10.14
CA ILE A 115 7.68 -15.91 10.93
C ILE A 115 8.85 -15.51 11.84
N ASN A 116 9.58 -16.48 12.39
CA ASN A 116 10.70 -16.23 13.32
C ASN A 116 11.81 -15.33 12.75
N LEU A 117 11.89 -15.19 11.42
CA LEU A 117 12.91 -14.38 10.75
C LEU A 117 12.62 -12.88 10.77
N GLY A 118 11.38 -12.44 10.99
CA GLY A 118 11.06 -11.01 10.93
C GLY A 118 9.63 -10.59 11.25
N GLY A 119 8.77 -11.52 11.66
CA GLY A 119 7.36 -11.25 11.89
C GLY A 119 6.61 -10.94 10.58
N LEU A 120 5.31 -10.65 10.73
CA LEU A 120 4.47 -10.11 9.67
C LEU A 120 3.49 -9.11 10.28
N TYR A 121 3.45 -7.91 9.71
CA TYR A 121 2.66 -6.79 10.20
C TYR A 121 1.86 -6.24 9.03
N LEU A 122 0.56 -6.03 9.22
CA LEU A 122 -0.34 -5.37 8.27
C LEU A 122 -0.96 -4.14 8.91
N ALA A 123 -0.96 -3.03 8.20
CA ALA A 123 -1.74 -1.84 8.52
C ALA A 123 -2.84 -1.68 7.47
N ILE A 124 -4.09 -1.71 7.93
CA ILE A 124 -5.30 -1.71 7.10
C ILE A 124 -6.11 -0.48 7.46
N ALA A 125 -6.33 0.41 6.50
CA ALA A 125 -7.13 1.61 6.73
C ALA A 125 -8.00 1.97 5.53
N GLY A 126 -9.06 2.72 5.77
CA GLY A 126 -9.98 3.13 4.72
C GLY A 126 -11.33 3.55 5.25
N TRP A 127 -12.35 3.41 4.40
CA TRP A 127 -13.71 3.81 4.68
C TRP A 127 -14.64 2.62 4.72
N ARG A 128 -15.38 2.49 5.82
CA ARG A 128 -16.58 1.67 5.88
C ARG A 128 -17.76 2.52 5.45
N VAL A 129 -18.40 2.13 4.35
CA VAL A 129 -19.60 2.76 3.80
C VAL A 129 -20.80 1.94 4.26
N SER A 130 -21.49 2.41 5.31
CA SER A 130 -22.81 1.90 5.72
C SER A 130 -23.91 2.90 5.36
N ARG A 131 -25.18 2.51 5.53
CA ARG A 131 -26.37 3.30 5.16
C ARG A 131 -26.42 4.71 5.75
N GLU A 132 -25.71 5.00 6.84
CA GLU A 132 -25.91 6.23 7.61
C GLU A 132 -24.76 7.24 7.51
N THR A 133 -23.53 6.84 7.17
CA THR A 133 -22.37 7.75 6.91
C THR A 133 -21.10 6.92 6.66
N PRO A 134 -20.19 7.33 5.75
CA PRO A 134 -18.85 6.76 5.66
C PRO A 134 -18.09 6.93 6.98
N ARG A 135 -17.40 5.88 7.44
CA ARG A 135 -16.63 5.89 8.68
C ARG A 135 -15.20 5.46 8.44
N PRO A 136 -14.20 6.25 8.85
CA PRO A 136 -12.81 5.87 8.69
C PRO A 136 -12.47 4.78 9.71
N PHE A 137 -11.54 3.90 9.35
CA PHE A 137 -11.01 2.91 10.26
C PHE A 137 -9.52 2.68 10.04
N LEU A 138 -8.86 2.19 11.09
CA LEU A 138 -7.50 1.70 11.09
C LEU A 138 -7.49 0.43 11.96
N ILE A 139 -7.00 -0.65 11.36
CA ILE A 139 -6.83 -1.97 11.95
C ILE A 139 -5.41 -2.41 11.65
N GLU A 140 -4.74 -3.00 12.64
CA GLU A 140 -3.43 -3.61 12.47
C GLU A 140 -3.54 -5.10 12.77
N ILE A 141 -2.89 -5.93 11.94
CA ILE A 141 -2.75 -7.38 12.18
C ILE A 141 -1.27 -7.65 12.33
N GLU A 142 -0.88 -8.17 13.49
CA GLU A 142 0.54 -8.31 13.85
C GLU A 142 0.83 -9.72 14.33
N ARG A 143 1.83 -10.36 13.71
CA ARG A 143 2.42 -11.58 14.22
C ARG A 143 3.90 -11.36 14.42
N GLU A 144 4.28 -11.08 15.67
CA GLU A 144 5.67 -10.86 16.04
C GLU A 144 6.54 -12.11 15.82
N PRO A 145 7.87 -11.96 15.71
CA PRO A 145 8.78 -13.08 15.78
C PRO A 145 8.50 -13.93 17.02
N LYS A 146 8.45 -15.25 16.87
CA LYS A 146 8.14 -16.23 17.93
C LYS A 146 6.69 -16.25 18.43
N ALA A 147 5.83 -15.33 18.01
CA ALA A 147 4.40 -15.40 18.35
C ALA A 147 3.72 -16.54 17.58
N THR A 148 2.94 -17.36 18.30
CA THR A 148 2.21 -18.51 17.73
C THR A 148 0.94 -18.09 17.01
N ALA A 149 0.41 -16.90 17.30
CA ALA A 149 -0.77 -16.34 16.67
C ALA A 149 -0.60 -14.84 16.43
N ALA A 150 -1.27 -14.35 15.40
CA ALA A 150 -1.45 -12.95 15.09
C ALA A 150 -2.45 -12.31 16.06
N THR A 151 -2.15 -11.09 16.48
CA THR A 151 -3.07 -10.19 17.17
C THR A 151 -3.76 -9.29 16.15
N VAL A 152 -4.97 -8.87 16.48
CA VAL A 152 -5.68 -7.84 15.73
C VAL A 152 -5.92 -6.70 16.68
N THR A 153 -5.36 -5.54 16.38
CA THR A 153 -5.58 -4.30 17.11
C THR A 153 -6.31 -3.33 16.20
N GLY A 154 -7.03 -2.39 16.80
CA GLY A 154 -7.76 -1.39 16.06
C GLY A 154 -7.92 -0.15 16.89
N THR A 155 -8.00 1.01 16.24
CA THR A 155 -8.27 2.25 16.97
C THR A 155 -9.65 2.15 17.64
N PRO A 156 -9.76 2.17 18.99
CA PRO A 156 -10.99 1.87 19.72
C PRO A 156 -12.19 2.72 19.28
N ARG A 157 -13.40 2.14 19.31
CA ARG A 157 -14.66 2.77 18.85
C ARG A 157 -15.06 4.05 19.63
N ARG A 158 -14.57 4.26 20.86
CA ARG A 158 -15.03 5.34 21.78
C ARG A 158 -14.01 6.44 22.09
N GLU A 159 -12.72 6.25 21.83
CA GLU A 159 -11.70 7.31 22.02
C GLU A 159 -11.55 8.23 20.79
N ARG A 160 -12.36 7.97 19.74
CA ARG A 160 -12.14 8.42 18.36
C ARG A 160 -12.36 9.91 18.07
N PHE A 161 -13.05 10.69 18.92
CA PHE A 161 -13.41 12.08 18.56
C PHE A 161 -13.31 13.10 19.71
N GLY A 162 -12.53 12.81 20.75
CA GLY A 162 -11.94 13.90 21.55
C GLY A 162 -10.73 14.53 20.84
N ARG A 163 -10.13 13.80 19.90
CA ARG A 163 -9.04 14.21 19.01
C ARG A 163 -9.44 13.84 17.59
N GLU A 164 -9.52 14.81 16.69
CA GLU A 164 -10.04 14.71 15.31
C GLU A 164 -9.18 13.84 14.36
N PHE A 165 -8.26 13.01 14.88
CA PHE A 165 -7.18 12.40 14.13
C PHE A 165 -6.50 11.24 14.90
N ALA A 166 -6.15 10.16 14.18
CA ALA A 166 -5.36 9.04 14.69
C ALA A 166 -4.20 8.69 13.74
N ILE A 167 -3.08 8.21 14.30
CA ILE A 167 -1.92 7.77 13.54
C ILE A 167 -1.58 6.31 13.91
N GLY A 168 -1.38 5.47 12.90
CA GLY A 168 -0.84 4.12 12.98
C GLY A 168 0.56 4.02 12.38
N ARG A 169 1.31 2.99 12.77
CA ARG A 169 2.66 2.72 12.28
C ARG A 169 2.99 1.25 12.44
N ILE A 170 3.45 0.64 11.36
CA ILE A 170 4.07 -0.70 11.39
C ILE A 170 5.50 -0.69 10.87
N GLY A 171 6.28 -1.67 11.32
CA GLY A 171 7.65 -1.90 10.87
C GLY A 171 8.68 -0.98 11.54
N ALA A 172 9.55 -0.32 10.76
CA ALA A 172 10.72 0.39 11.28
C ALA A 172 10.35 1.41 12.36
N TYR A 173 11.18 1.51 13.39
CA TYR A 173 10.88 2.34 14.54
C TYR A 173 10.94 3.84 14.21
N VAL A 174 9.88 4.55 14.57
CA VAL A 174 9.84 6.02 14.62
C VAL A 174 9.48 6.39 16.05
N ALA A 175 10.31 7.19 16.70
CA ALA A 175 10.07 7.59 18.08
C ALA A 175 8.74 8.35 18.19
N PRO A 176 7.85 8.01 19.14
CA PRO A 176 6.55 8.67 19.29
C PRO A 176 6.65 10.19 19.40
N ARG A 177 7.70 10.72 20.04
CA ARG A 177 7.98 12.16 20.13
C ARG A 177 8.21 12.83 18.77
N VAL A 178 8.87 12.15 17.84
CA VAL A 178 9.16 12.69 16.49
C VAL A 178 7.87 12.74 15.68
N LEU A 179 7.08 11.66 15.76
CA LEU A 179 5.79 11.57 15.11
C LEU A 179 4.81 12.61 15.67
N ASN A 180 4.72 12.75 17.00
CA ASN A 180 3.87 13.76 17.62
C ASN A 180 4.32 15.18 17.25
N ALA A 181 5.61 15.50 17.34
CA ALA A 181 6.12 16.82 16.98
C ALA A 181 5.86 17.20 15.52
N ALA A 182 5.87 16.23 14.60
CA ALA A 182 5.50 16.45 13.21
C ALA A 182 4.03 16.89 13.06
N PHE A 183 3.14 16.39 13.94
CA PHE A 183 1.71 16.68 13.91
C PHE A 183 1.24 17.75 14.91
N ASP A 184 2.06 18.17 15.86
CA ASP A 184 1.70 19.18 16.87
C ASP A 184 1.40 20.54 16.22
N ARG A 185 2.15 20.91 15.17
CA ARG A 185 1.88 22.13 14.38
C ARG A 185 0.49 22.13 13.74
N TYR A 186 0.02 20.96 13.31
CA TYR A 186 -1.27 20.83 12.65
C TYR A 186 -2.45 20.63 13.62
N ARG A 187 -2.18 20.03 14.79
CA ARG A 187 -3.17 19.98 15.89
C ARG A 187 -3.51 21.38 16.39
N ALA A 188 -2.55 22.30 16.37
CA ALA A 188 -2.76 23.70 16.75
C ALA A 188 -3.65 24.47 15.75
N SER A 189 -3.56 24.17 14.45
CA SER A 189 -4.34 24.86 13.41
C SER A 189 -5.76 24.32 13.23
N ARG A 190 -6.11 23.17 13.86
CA ARG A 190 -7.38 22.41 13.68
C ARG A 190 -7.74 22.13 12.21
N THR A 191 -6.78 22.29 11.31
CA THR A 191 -6.92 22.12 9.88
C THR A 191 -5.65 21.44 9.42
N LEU A 192 -5.76 20.14 9.19
CA LEU A 192 -4.70 19.32 8.62
C LEU A 192 -5.18 18.99 7.21
N ALA A 193 -4.55 19.56 6.18
CA ALA A 193 -4.86 19.19 4.81
C ALA A 193 -4.30 17.80 4.51
N MET A 194 -4.95 17.05 3.63
CA MET A 194 -4.54 15.70 3.27
C MET A 194 -3.13 15.68 2.66
N GLU A 195 -2.81 16.68 1.84
CA GLU A 195 -1.53 16.91 1.18
C GLU A 195 -0.40 17.24 2.18
N ASP A 196 -0.74 17.90 3.29
CA ASP A 196 0.22 18.18 4.37
C ASP A 196 0.61 16.90 5.11
N VAL A 197 -0.35 16.00 5.34
CA VAL A 197 -0.10 14.67 5.91
C VAL A 197 0.76 13.84 4.98
N GLU A 198 0.41 13.82 3.69
CA GLU A 198 1.17 13.14 2.65
C GLU A 198 2.64 13.59 2.67
N ARG A 199 2.88 14.91 2.59
CA ARG A 199 4.23 15.48 2.62
C ARG A 199 4.98 15.11 3.90
N THR A 200 4.31 15.26 5.05
CA THR A 200 4.91 14.93 6.35
C THR A 200 5.31 13.45 6.43
N PHE A 201 4.48 12.54 5.90
CA PHE A 201 4.81 11.12 5.86
C PHE A 201 5.99 10.81 4.94
N VAL A 202 6.02 11.41 3.74
CA VAL A 202 7.15 11.26 2.81
C VAL A 202 8.45 11.74 3.45
N ASP A 203 8.43 12.91 4.09
CA ASP A 203 9.62 13.49 4.74
C ASP A 203 10.09 12.65 5.93
N LEU A 204 9.15 12.14 6.75
CA LEU A 204 9.47 11.25 7.87
C LEU A 204 10.07 9.93 7.39
N ILE A 205 9.49 9.30 6.37
CA ILE A 205 10.02 8.04 5.81
C ILE A 205 11.42 8.26 5.24
N ARG A 206 11.66 9.35 4.49
CA ARG A 206 12.99 9.70 3.95
C ARG A 206 14.01 10.00 5.04
N SER A 207 13.61 10.69 6.10
CA SER A 207 14.45 10.94 7.28
C SER A 207 14.86 9.64 7.99
N VAL A 208 13.96 8.66 8.06
CA VAL A 208 14.26 7.32 8.58
C VAL A 208 15.16 6.56 7.61
N ALA A 209 14.88 6.57 6.30
CA ALA A 209 15.69 5.92 5.28
C ALA A 209 17.14 6.40 5.29
N TYR A 210 17.37 7.70 5.55
CA TYR A 210 18.71 8.27 5.71
C TYR A 210 19.51 7.62 6.85
N ARG A 211 18.83 7.19 7.92
CA ARG A 211 19.46 6.63 9.13
C ARG A 211 19.40 5.10 9.19
N ASN A 212 18.45 4.50 8.50
CA ASN A 212 18.18 3.07 8.50
C ASN A 212 18.15 2.55 7.06
N ARG A 213 19.24 1.89 6.65
CA ARG A 213 19.42 1.33 5.29
C ARG A 213 18.41 0.26 4.89
N THR A 214 17.56 -0.19 5.83
CA THR A 214 16.55 -1.20 5.55
C THR A 214 15.18 -0.61 5.18
N VAL A 215 15.06 0.72 5.21
CA VAL A 215 13.91 1.53 4.77
C VAL A 215 14.29 2.28 3.50
N GLY A 216 13.44 2.24 2.47
CA GLY A 216 13.67 2.93 1.20
C GLY A 216 13.26 4.40 1.20
N PRO A 217 13.91 5.26 0.40
CA PRO A 217 13.51 6.67 0.28
C PRO A 217 12.39 6.90 -0.75
N ASN A 218 12.06 5.87 -1.55
CA ASN A 218 10.95 5.86 -2.51
C ASN A 218 9.65 5.50 -1.78
N VAL A 219 8.67 6.39 -1.83
CA VAL A 219 7.42 6.27 -1.06
C VAL A 219 6.22 6.16 -2.00
N LEU A 220 5.31 5.23 -1.74
CA LEU A 220 4.00 5.20 -2.36
C LEU A 220 2.97 5.68 -1.34
N CYS A 221 2.17 6.68 -1.70
CA CYS A 221 1.11 7.24 -0.89
C CYS A 221 -0.26 6.89 -1.49
N THR A 222 -1.17 6.39 -0.67
CA THR A 222 -2.58 6.20 -1.00
C THR A 222 -3.42 7.08 -0.10
N MET A 223 -4.37 7.78 -0.68
CA MET A 223 -5.21 8.76 0.00
C MET A 223 -6.67 8.54 -0.38
N PHE A 224 -7.53 8.49 0.63
CA PHE A 224 -8.97 8.38 0.46
C PHE A 224 -9.65 9.56 1.15
N PRO A 225 -9.96 10.66 0.45
CA PRO A 225 -10.84 11.67 1.00
C PRO A 225 -12.25 11.09 1.21
N ILE A 226 -13.02 11.69 2.10
CA ILE A 226 -14.44 11.35 2.29
C ILE A 226 -15.27 11.74 1.08
N ASP A 227 -14.90 12.86 0.44
CA ASP A 227 -15.53 13.41 -0.74
C ASP A 227 -14.48 13.54 -1.86
N GLY A 228 -14.82 13.04 -3.05
CA GLY A 228 -13.94 13.10 -4.22
C GLY A 228 -13.18 11.80 -4.49
N PRO A 229 -12.27 11.82 -5.49
CA PRO A 229 -11.55 10.62 -5.91
C PRO A 229 -10.50 10.20 -4.89
N ALA A 230 -10.30 8.89 -4.77
CA ALA A 230 -9.10 8.34 -4.15
C ALA A 230 -7.87 8.72 -4.99
N LEU A 231 -6.75 8.94 -4.34
CA LEU A 231 -5.49 9.32 -4.99
C LEU A 231 -4.40 8.32 -4.65
N CYS A 232 -3.59 7.98 -5.64
CA CYS A 232 -2.36 7.22 -5.46
C CYS A 232 -1.20 7.98 -6.10
N ARG A 233 -0.23 8.39 -5.26
CA ARG A 233 0.92 9.18 -5.69
C ARG A 233 2.22 8.45 -5.35
N PHE A 234 3.12 8.41 -6.32
CA PHE A 234 4.47 7.89 -6.12
C PHE A 234 5.45 9.04 -5.93
N HIS A 235 6.21 9.00 -4.84
CA HIS A 235 7.21 10.00 -4.46
C HIS A 235 8.61 9.41 -4.58
N PRO A 236 9.20 9.38 -5.79
CA PRO A 236 10.55 8.89 -5.98
C PRO A 236 11.56 9.81 -5.27
N ALA A 237 12.61 9.23 -4.70
CA ALA A 237 13.75 9.98 -4.15
C ALA A 237 14.62 10.60 -5.25
N VAL A 238 14.68 9.92 -6.40
CA VAL A 238 15.33 10.36 -7.65
C VAL A 238 14.37 10.05 -8.78
N PRO A 239 14.14 10.93 -9.78
CA PRO A 239 13.23 10.66 -10.88
C PRO A 239 13.43 9.27 -11.50
N HIS A 240 12.34 8.51 -11.62
CA HIS A 240 12.35 7.22 -12.28
C HIS A 240 11.95 7.40 -13.74
N ALA A 241 12.61 6.67 -14.64
CA ALA A 241 12.28 6.65 -16.05
C ALA A 241 12.35 5.22 -16.60
N ALA A 242 11.56 4.95 -17.63
CA ALA A 242 11.58 3.71 -18.38
C ALA A 242 11.94 3.98 -19.84
N ARG A 243 12.58 3.00 -20.47
CA ARG A 243 12.88 3.03 -21.90
C ARG A 243 11.81 2.25 -22.66
N LEU A 244 11.06 2.96 -23.49
CA LEU A 244 10.14 2.39 -24.48
C LEU A 244 10.90 2.13 -25.76
N VAL A 245 10.90 0.88 -26.21
CA VAL A 245 11.53 0.46 -27.46
C VAL A 245 10.45 0.10 -28.45
N SER A 246 10.51 0.69 -29.65
CA SER A 246 9.60 0.40 -30.76
C SER A 246 10.39 0.23 -32.06
N ALA A 247 9.73 -0.25 -33.11
CA ALA A 247 10.33 -0.31 -34.44
C ALA A 247 10.74 1.08 -34.99
N ARG A 248 10.18 2.17 -34.44
CA ARG A 248 10.45 3.55 -34.85
C ARG A 248 11.57 4.23 -34.03
N GLY A 249 12.12 3.54 -33.04
CA GLY A 249 13.17 4.07 -32.17
C GLY A 249 12.88 3.87 -30.68
N GLU A 250 13.75 4.47 -29.87
CA GLU A 250 13.71 4.42 -28.41
C GLU A 250 13.24 5.78 -27.84
N MET A 251 12.49 5.72 -26.75
CA MET A 251 11.99 6.88 -26.03
C MET A 251 12.16 6.65 -24.53
N ILE A 252 12.63 7.67 -23.80
CA ILE A 252 12.71 7.65 -22.34
C ILE A 252 11.52 8.41 -21.80
N VAL A 253 10.75 7.78 -20.91
CA VAL A 253 9.55 8.37 -20.32
C VAL A 253 9.66 8.34 -18.79
N PRO A 254 9.24 9.41 -18.09
CA PRO A 254 9.19 9.37 -16.63
C PRO A 254 8.10 8.39 -16.18
N VAL A 255 8.34 7.67 -15.08
CA VAL A 255 7.41 6.64 -14.59
C VAL A 255 7.12 6.76 -13.10
N ALA A 256 5.90 6.39 -12.73
CA ALA A 256 5.46 6.13 -11.38
C ALA A 256 5.17 4.63 -11.18
N HIS A 257 5.00 4.22 -9.93
CA HIS A 257 4.69 2.85 -9.56
C HIS A 257 3.29 2.76 -8.96
N THR A 258 2.53 1.73 -9.32
CA THR A 258 1.18 1.49 -8.79
C THR A 258 1.17 0.34 -7.75
N PRO A 259 0.18 0.31 -6.83
CA PRO A 259 -0.06 -0.82 -5.95
C PRO A 259 -0.82 -1.93 -6.66
N TRP A 260 -1.11 -3.03 -5.95
CA TRP A 260 -2.21 -3.90 -6.35
C TRP A 260 -3.53 -3.13 -6.22
N ILE A 261 -4.42 -3.30 -7.19
CA ILE A 261 -5.75 -2.67 -7.19
C ILE A 261 -6.78 -3.77 -7.43
N MET A 262 -7.77 -3.87 -6.55
CA MET A 262 -8.77 -4.93 -6.58
C MET A 262 -10.17 -4.36 -6.45
N SER A 263 -10.93 -4.38 -7.54
CA SER A 263 -12.37 -4.16 -7.53
C SER A 263 -13.12 -5.50 -7.39
N SER A 264 -14.46 -5.47 -7.48
CA SER A 264 -15.30 -6.67 -7.55
C SER A 264 -15.11 -7.46 -8.86
N ASN A 265 -14.65 -6.80 -9.92
CA ASN A 265 -14.64 -7.35 -11.28
C ASN A 265 -13.28 -7.24 -11.99
N SER A 266 -12.25 -6.75 -11.30
CA SER A 266 -10.92 -6.60 -11.86
C SER A 266 -9.83 -6.72 -10.79
N LEU A 267 -8.68 -7.23 -11.23
CA LEU A 267 -7.43 -7.27 -10.49
C LEU A 267 -6.36 -6.63 -11.36
N GLN A 268 -5.68 -5.63 -10.82
CA GLN A 268 -4.52 -5.03 -11.47
C GLN A 268 -3.29 -5.27 -10.60
N ALA A 269 -2.28 -5.90 -11.20
CA ALA A 269 -0.99 -6.08 -10.58
C ALA A 269 -0.21 -4.77 -10.50
N PRO A 270 0.77 -4.64 -9.60
CA PRO A 270 1.68 -3.50 -9.56
C PRO A 270 2.37 -3.29 -10.90
N GLN A 271 2.33 -2.06 -11.38
CA GLN A 271 2.85 -1.64 -12.67
C GLN A 271 3.79 -0.44 -12.53
N MET A 272 4.69 -0.29 -13.50
CA MET A 272 5.26 1.01 -13.86
C MET A 272 4.29 1.68 -14.82
N THR A 273 3.96 2.94 -14.59
CA THR A 273 3.06 3.71 -15.45
C THR A 273 3.62 5.10 -15.73
N SER A 274 3.38 5.60 -16.95
CA SER A 274 3.60 6.98 -17.36
C SER A 274 2.28 7.54 -17.85
N GLY A 275 2.00 8.81 -17.56
CA GLY A 275 0.72 9.45 -17.86
C GLY A 275 -0.37 9.18 -16.82
N GLN A 276 -1.27 10.15 -16.66
CA GLN A 276 -2.36 10.03 -15.70
C GLN A 276 -3.31 8.90 -16.11
N SER A 277 -3.74 8.12 -15.11
CA SER A 277 -4.70 7.04 -15.31
C SER A 277 -5.70 7.00 -14.17
N ILE A 278 -6.88 6.46 -14.45
CA ILE A 278 -7.95 6.30 -13.47
C ILE A 278 -8.35 4.82 -13.49
N SER A 279 -8.44 4.23 -12.30
CA SER A 279 -9.10 2.93 -12.10
C SER A 279 -10.39 3.13 -11.34
N ASP A 280 -11.43 2.38 -11.71
CA ASP A 280 -12.69 2.38 -10.95
C ASP A 280 -12.71 1.23 -9.94
N LEU A 281 -12.94 1.57 -8.66
CA LEU A 281 -13.11 0.62 -7.57
C LEU A 281 -14.60 0.45 -7.23
N ASP A 282 -15.38 0.04 -8.24
CA ASP A 282 -16.84 -0.13 -8.16
C ASP A 282 -17.55 1.17 -7.73
N GLY A 283 -17.34 2.24 -8.51
CA GLY A 283 -17.91 3.58 -8.24
C GLY A 283 -17.07 4.45 -7.31
N CYS A 284 -15.84 4.07 -7.01
CA CYS A 284 -14.87 4.87 -6.28
C CYS A 284 -13.65 5.13 -7.19
N PRO A 285 -13.59 6.28 -7.88
CA PRO A 285 -12.49 6.57 -8.79
C PRO A 285 -11.17 6.67 -8.03
N LEU A 286 -10.15 5.96 -8.52
CA LEU A 286 -8.78 6.02 -8.04
C LEU A 286 -7.90 6.66 -9.12
N VAL A 287 -7.41 7.86 -8.84
CA VAL A 287 -6.55 8.62 -9.75
C VAL A 287 -5.09 8.34 -9.43
N PHE A 288 -4.33 7.97 -10.46
CA PHE A 288 -2.88 7.83 -10.39
C PHE A 288 -2.21 9.11 -10.88
N ASP A 289 -1.46 9.73 -9.98
CA ASP A 289 -0.64 10.89 -10.29
C ASP A 289 0.73 10.41 -10.78
N ALA A 290 0.76 9.96 -12.03
CA ALA A 290 1.97 9.55 -12.71
C ALA A 290 2.48 10.71 -13.58
N PRO A 291 3.81 10.88 -13.69
CA PRO A 291 4.38 11.95 -14.49
C PRO A 291 3.98 11.78 -15.97
N MET A 292 3.61 12.89 -16.61
CA MET A 292 3.33 12.92 -18.04
C MET A 292 4.64 13.01 -18.83
N ALA A 293 4.65 12.40 -20.01
CA ALA A 293 5.75 12.58 -20.95
C ALA A 293 5.42 13.75 -21.91
N ASP A 294 6.34 14.69 -22.08
CA ASP A 294 6.15 15.91 -22.88
C ASP A 294 6.26 15.67 -24.41
N ASN A 295 5.87 14.48 -24.87
CA ASN A 295 6.12 14.00 -26.24
C ASN A 295 4.86 13.41 -26.90
N GLY A 296 3.68 13.73 -26.39
CA GLY A 296 2.39 13.29 -26.93
C GLY A 296 1.98 11.87 -26.54
N LEU A 297 2.74 11.19 -25.67
CA LEU A 297 2.31 9.93 -25.06
C LEU A 297 1.24 10.20 -23.99
N LEU A 298 0.03 9.66 -24.21
CA LEU A 298 -1.07 9.81 -23.27
C LEU A 298 -0.87 8.98 -22.00
N ALA A 299 -0.65 7.67 -22.15
CA ALA A 299 -0.33 6.77 -21.06
C ALA A 299 0.35 5.49 -21.55
N VAL A 300 1.17 4.88 -20.71
CA VAL A 300 1.70 3.52 -20.91
C VAL A 300 1.88 2.84 -19.56
N ALA A 301 1.59 1.54 -19.49
CA ALA A 301 1.81 0.74 -18.29
C ALA A 301 2.49 -0.59 -18.64
N ALA A 302 3.33 -1.07 -17.71
CA ALA A 302 4.00 -2.36 -17.83
C ALA A 302 4.12 -3.02 -16.44
N SER A 303 4.07 -4.36 -16.39
CA SER A 303 4.29 -5.11 -15.16
C SER A 303 5.66 -4.80 -14.55
N LEU A 304 5.75 -4.85 -13.22
CA LEU A 304 7.02 -4.70 -12.52
C LEU A 304 7.83 -6.00 -12.57
N PRO A 305 9.02 -6.02 -13.20
CA PRO A 305 9.92 -7.16 -13.09
C PRO A 305 10.41 -7.26 -11.64
N ARG A 306 10.36 -8.47 -11.07
CA ARG A 306 10.78 -8.73 -9.70
C ARG A 306 12.00 -9.64 -9.70
N PRO A 307 13.02 -9.35 -8.88
CA PRO A 307 14.10 -10.31 -8.65
C PRO A 307 13.52 -11.56 -7.98
N GLY A 308 14.09 -12.72 -8.30
CA GLY A 308 13.80 -13.95 -7.57
C GLY A 308 14.17 -13.85 -6.08
N PRO A 309 13.73 -14.83 -5.25
CA PRO A 309 14.03 -14.88 -3.80
C PRO A 309 15.52 -15.07 -3.46
#